data_AF-X1HEA4-F1
#
_entry.id   AF-X1HEA4-F1
#
_cell.length_a   1.000
_cell.length_b   1.000
_cell.length_c   1.000
_cell.angle_alpha   90.00
_cell.angle_beta   90.00
_cell.angle_gamma   90.00
#
_symmetry.space_group_name_H-M   'P 1'
#
loop_
_entity.id
_entity.type
_entity.pdbx_description
1 polymer ?
#
loop_
_entity_poly.entity_id
_entity_poly.type
_entity_poly.pdbx_seq_one_letter_code
_entity_poly.pdbx_strand_id
1 'polypeptide(L)'
;HGDDKGIVLPPVVAPHQVVVVPIFRKDDAEEVLQAARQLAEELDEAGIRVKMDDRDLRPGEKYYHWERRGVPLRLELGPKDMKHGQVMVAIRDTGEKAAVRRDEIVGRVEEMLAEMQWRMLDKAEKDLRERITDLPDIPYGFELEDVGRVGWCGEEDCATQMEVNLEVVFLGEDMDMKGPAIERCTTCGGTAKMTAYVSKTY
;
A
#
# COMPACT_ATOMS: atom_id res chain seq x y z
N HIS A 1 -1.36 -3.66 -2.64
CA HIS A 1 -2.02 -2.60 -1.85
C HIS A 1 -3.48 -2.38 -2.18
N GLY A 2 -3.94 -2.57 -3.43
CA GLY A 2 -5.36 -2.38 -3.78
C GLY A 2 -6.32 -3.25 -2.97
N ASP A 3 -7.57 -2.83 -2.93
CA ASP A 3 -8.69 -3.48 -2.25
C ASP A 3 -9.95 -3.48 -3.13
N ASP A 4 -11.08 -3.97 -2.60
CA ASP A 4 -12.36 -4.04 -3.32
C ASP A 4 -12.92 -2.67 -3.74
N LYS A 5 -12.43 -1.57 -3.14
CA LYS A 5 -12.82 -0.20 -3.48
C LYS A 5 -11.93 0.39 -4.59
N GLY A 6 -10.82 -0.26 -4.92
CA GLY A 6 -9.94 0.09 -6.02
C GLY A 6 -8.49 0.23 -5.60
N ILE A 7 -7.80 1.19 -6.22
CA ILE A 7 -6.36 1.40 -5.99
C ILE A 7 -6.16 1.99 -4.60
N VAL A 8 -5.07 1.62 -3.93
CA VAL A 8 -4.54 2.28 -2.72
C VAL A 8 -3.09 2.64 -3.02
N LEU A 9 -2.80 3.93 -3.19
CA LEU A 9 -1.47 4.39 -3.56
C LEU A 9 -0.65 4.73 -2.30
N PRO A 10 0.60 4.26 -2.18
CA PRO A 10 1.52 4.77 -1.18
C PRO A 10 1.70 6.28 -1.35
N PRO A 11 1.66 7.08 -0.26
CA PRO A 11 1.78 8.54 -0.32
C PRO A 11 2.98 9.08 -1.10
N VAL A 12 4.11 8.38 -1.11
CA VAL A 12 5.32 8.82 -1.84
C VAL A 12 5.10 8.84 -3.35
N VAL A 13 4.30 7.91 -3.90
CA VAL A 13 4.08 7.77 -5.35
C VAL A 13 2.71 8.29 -5.81
N ALA A 14 1.84 8.68 -4.89
CA ALA A 14 0.52 9.17 -5.22
C ALA A 14 0.58 10.51 -5.99
N PRO A 15 -0.04 10.65 -7.18
CA PRO A 15 -0.03 11.91 -7.94
C PRO A 15 -0.66 13.07 -7.15
N HIS A 16 -1.75 12.77 -6.46
CA HIS A 16 -2.31 13.63 -5.42
C HIS A 16 -2.30 12.83 -4.11
N GLN A 17 -1.66 13.38 -3.10
CA GLN A 17 -1.63 12.84 -1.74
C GLN A 17 -2.92 13.20 -1.00
N VAL A 18 -3.43 14.40 -1.26
CA VAL A 18 -4.63 14.93 -0.63
C VAL A 18 -5.63 15.39 -1.68
N VAL A 19 -6.91 15.12 -1.44
CA VAL A 19 -8.01 15.82 -2.10
C VAL A 19 -8.85 16.58 -1.08
N VAL A 20 -9.09 17.86 -1.34
CA VAL A 20 -10.01 18.71 -0.56
C VAL A 20 -11.37 18.69 -1.24
N VAL A 21 -12.40 18.24 -0.53
CA VAL A 21 -13.78 18.14 -1.00
C VAL A 21 -14.66 19.10 -0.19
N PRO A 22 -15.01 20.27 -0.75
CA PRO A 22 -15.97 21.18 -0.13
C PRO A 22 -17.38 20.55 -0.13
N ILE A 23 -18.08 20.68 0.99
CA ILE A 23 -19.44 20.16 1.20
C ILE A 23 -20.35 21.34 1.58
N PHE A 24 -21.14 21.81 0.63
CA PHE A 24 -21.98 22.99 0.80
C PHE A 24 -23.39 22.78 0.25
N ARG A 25 -24.28 23.66 0.68
CA ARG A 25 -25.60 23.97 0.10
C ARG A 25 -25.50 25.32 -0.61
N LYS A 26 -26.58 25.75 -1.27
CA LYS A 26 -26.57 27.02 -2.01
C LYS A 26 -26.24 28.23 -1.15
N ASP A 27 -26.68 28.23 0.11
CA ASP A 27 -26.61 29.41 0.98
C ASP A 27 -25.23 29.62 1.62
N ASP A 28 -24.39 28.58 1.68
CA ASP A 28 -23.06 28.58 2.32
C ASP A 28 -21.92 28.26 1.33
N ALA A 29 -22.23 28.18 0.04
CA ALA A 29 -21.28 27.79 -1.01
C ALA A 29 -20.04 28.68 -1.05
N GLU A 30 -20.22 30.01 -1.05
CA GLU A 30 -19.09 30.95 -1.20
C GLU A 30 -18.11 30.82 -0.03
N GLU A 31 -18.62 30.79 1.20
CA GLU A 31 -17.82 30.68 2.43
C GLU A 31 -17.03 29.36 2.47
N VAL A 32 -17.70 28.24 2.16
CA VAL A 32 -17.07 26.90 2.15
C VAL A 32 -16.05 26.78 1.03
N LEU A 33 -16.34 27.29 -0.16
CA LEU A 33 -15.41 27.26 -1.29
C LEU A 33 -14.17 28.10 -1.00
N GLN A 34 -14.32 29.28 -0.42
CA GLN A 34 -13.19 30.11 -0.01
C GLN A 34 -12.32 29.41 1.02
N ALA A 35 -12.92 28.85 2.07
CA ALA A 35 -12.18 28.13 3.12
C ALA A 35 -11.48 26.88 2.58
N ALA A 36 -12.10 26.16 1.65
CA ALA A 36 -11.51 24.98 1.01
C ALA A 36 -10.34 25.35 0.07
N ARG A 37 -10.42 26.48 -0.65
CA ARG A 37 -9.30 26.99 -1.45
C ARG A 37 -8.12 27.35 -0.56
N GLN A 38 -8.37 28.10 0.51
CA GLN A 38 -7.33 28.48 1.46
C GLN A 38 -6.66 27.23 2.09
N LEU A 39 -7.45 26.23 2.48
CA LEU A 39 -6.91 24.97 2.99
C LEU A 39 -6.05 24.25 1.94
N ALA A 40 -6.47 24.23 0.68
CA ALA A 40 -5.68 23.63 -0.40
C ALA A 40 -4.38 24.40 -0.64
N GLU A 41 -4.41 25.74 -0.63
CA GLU A 41 -3.21 26.59 -0.77
C GLU A 41 -2.20 26.34 0.36
N GLU A 42 -2.65 26.31 1.61
CA GLU A 42 -1.77 26.03 2.76
C GLU A 42 -1.10 24.65 2.69
N LEU A 43 -1.82 23.63 2.20
CA LEU A 43 -1.26 22.30 1.99
C LEU A 43 -0.25 22.28 0.83
N ASP A 44 -0.54 22.99 -0.26
CA ASP A 44 0.36 23.11 -1.41
C ASP A 44 1.66 23.85 -1.04
N GLU A 45 1.56 24.93 -0.25
CA GLU A 45 2.71 25.67 0.29
C GLU A 45 3.60 24.82 1.19
N ALA A 46 3.02 23.82 1.87
CA ALA A 46 3.77 22.82 2.63
C ALA A 46 4.39 21.70 1.76
N GLY A 47 4.23 21.76 0.43
CA GLY A 47 4.76 20.77 -0.52
C GLY A 47 3.90 19.51 -0.65
N ILE A 48 2.69 19.51 -0.11
CA ILE A 48 1.75 18.38 -0.21
C ILE A 48 1.05 18.45 -1.56
N ARG A 49 1.09 17.37 -2.33
CA ARG A 49 0.42 17.30 -3.64
C ARG A 49 -1.09 17.24 -3.44
N VAL A 50 -1.74 18.39 -3.52
CA VAL A 50 -3.16 18.55 -3.19
C VAL A 50 -4.00 18.85 -4.43
N LYS A 51 -5.28 18.41 -4.40
CA LYS A 51 -6.29 18.80 -5.40
C LYS A 51 -7.58 19.19 -4.71
N MET A 52 -8.15 20.34 -5.04
CA MET A 52 -9.53 20.66 -4.68
C MET A 52 -10.50 20.07 -5.71
N ASP A 53 -11.58 19.44 -5.25
CA ASP A 53 -12.68 18.95 -6.08
C ASP A 53 -13.98 19.73 -5.82
N ASP A 54 -14.10 20.85 -6.53
CA ASP A 54 -15.21 21.80 -6.48
C ASP A 54 -16.29 21.55 -7.53
N ARG A 55 -16.23 20.43 -8.27
CA ARG A 55 -17.25 20.06 -9.26
C ARG A 55 -18.64 20.04 -8.62
N ASP A 56 -19.67 20.43 -9.36
CA ASP A 56 -21.07 20.36 -8.91
C ASP A 56 -21.60 18.91 -8.99
N LEU A 57 -21.10 18.07 -8.08
CA LEU A 57 -21.44 16.65 -7.95
C LEU A 57 -21.79 16.37 -6.49
N ARG A 58 -22.62 15.35 -6.25
CA ARG A 58 -22.93 14.92 -4.88
C ARG A 58 -21.64 14.48 -4.17
N PRO A 59 -21.45 14.77 -2.87
CA PRO A 59 -20.23 14.41 -2.15
C PRO A 59 -19.86 12.93 -2.27
N GLY A 60 -20.85 12.02 -2.18
CA GLY A 60 -20.62 10.59 -2.35
C GLY A 60 -20.03 10.19 -3.71
N GLU A 61 -20.38 10.90 -4.78
CA GLU A 61 -19.80 10.65 -6.12
C GLU A 61 -18.35 11.09 -6.19
N LYS A 62 -18.01 12.22 -5.55
CA LYS A 62 -16.62 12.67 -5.41
C LYS A 62 -15.81 11.69 -4.57
N TYR A 63 -16.37 11.21 -3.45
CA TYR A 63 -15.70 10.27 -2.55
C TYR A 63 -15.31 9.01 -3.29
N TYR A 64 -16.28 8.39 -3.97
CA TYR A 64 -16.05 7.20 -4.78
C TYR A 64 -15.01 7.44 -5.89
N HIS A 65 -15.10 8.57 -6.59
CA HIS A 65 -14.15 8.94 -7.64
C HIS A 65 -12.70 8.95 -7.13
N TRP A 66 -12.45 9.53 -5.96
CA TRP A 66 -11.09 9.66 -5.41
C TRP A 66 -10.61 8.41 -4.66
N GLU A 67 -11.51 7.69 -3.98
CA GLU A 67 -11.19 6.40 -3.36
C GLU A 67 -10.77 5.38 -4.42
N ARG A 68 -11.50 5.30 -5.54
CA ARG A 68 -11.17 4.38 -6.64
C ARG A 68 -9.80 4.69 -7.27
N ARG A 69 -9.41 5.97 -7.30
CA ARG A 69 -8.10 6.44 -7.78
C ARG A 69 -6.99 6.31 -6.73
N GLY A 70 -7.32 5.93 -5.50
CA GLY A 70 -6.35 5.67 -4.45
C GLY A 70 -5.67 6.90 -3.87
N VAL A 71 -6.34 8.06 -3.86
CA VAL A 71 -5.82 9.25 -3.17
C VAL A 71 -5.70 8.91 -1.67
N PRO A 72 -4.50 9.06 -1.05
CA PRO A 72 -4.27 8.69 0.34
C PRO A 72 -5.22 9.31 1.35
N LEU A 73 -5.42 10.63 1.28
CA LEU A 73 -6.25 11.37 2.23
C LEU A 73 -7.30 12.21 1.50
N ARG A 74 -8.54 12.16 1.98
CA ARG A 74 -9.61 13.06 1.56
C ARG A 74 -10.01 13.96 2.71
N LEU A 75 -9.85 15.26 2.52
CA LEU A 75 -10.26 16.30 3.47
C LEU A 75 -11.66 16.79 3.10
N GLU A 76 -12.61 16.56 3.98
CA GLU A 76 -14.00 16.96 3.89
C GLU A 76 -14.17 18.26 4.70
N LEU A 77 -14.63 19.34 4.06
CA LEU A 77 -14.86 20.64 4.72
C LEU A 77 -16.25 21.16 4.39
N GLY A 78 -17.09 21.29 5.41
CA GLY A 78 -18.39 21.94 5.30
C GLY A 78 -18.69 22.91 6.43
N PRO A 79 -19.87 23.54 6.43
CA PRO A 79 -20.23 24.59 7.39
C PRO A 79 -20.20 24.13 8.85
N LYS A 80 -20.49 22.85 9.10
CA LYS A 80 -20.42 22.26 10.45
C LYS A 80 -18.98 22.17 10.94
N ASP A 81 -18.07 21.72 10.09
CA ASP A 81 -16.67 21.56 10.41
C ASP A 81 -15.99 22.93 10.61
N MET A 82 -16.34 23.91 9.75
CA MET A 82 -15.90 25.30 9.91
C MET A 82 -16.35 25.91 11.25
N LYS A 83 -17.60 25.69 11.65
CA LYS A 83 -18.12 26.16 12.96
C LYS A 83 -17.40 25.52 14.15
N HIS A 84 -16.94 24.28 14.00
CA HIS A 84 -16.20 23.57 15.03
C HIS A 84 -14.67 23.79 14.94
N GLY A 85 -14.20 24.55 13.94
CA GLY A 85 -12.76 24.78 13.75
C GLY A 85 -11.99 23.51 13.39
N GLN A 86 -12.61 22.60 12.62
CA GLN A 86 -12.03 21.30 12.27
C GLN A 86 -12.13 21.00 10.78
N VAL A 87 -11.43 19.96 10.34
CA VAL A 87 -11.51 19.34 9.02
C VAL A 87 -11.69 17.83 9.22
N MET A 88 -12.59 17.22 8.48
CA MET A 88 -12.78 15.77 8.52
C MET A 88 -11.83 15.10 7.53
N VAL A 89 -10.93 14.26 8.01
CA VAL A 89 -9.94 13.54 7.20
C VAL A 89 -10.37 12.09 7.06
N ALA A 90 -10.62 11.62 5.84
CA ALA A 90 -10.84 10.22 5.53
C ALA A 90 -9.54 9.58 5.00
N ILE A 91 -9.16 8.45 5.59
CA ILE A 91 -7.89 7.76 5.32
C ILE A 91 -8.16 6.57 4.39
N ARG A 92 -7.46 6.50 3.25
CA ARG A 92 -7.80 5.57 2.17
C ARG A 92 -7.55 4.09 2.51
N ASP A 93 -6.45 3.77 3.18
CA ASP A 93 -6.04 2.39 3.43
C ASP A 93 -6.80 1.72 4.58
N THR A 94 -7.15 2.48 5.63
CA THR A 94 -7.95 1.97 6.77
C THR A 94 -9.45 2.20 6.59
N GLY A 95 -9.84 3.20 5.80
CA GLY A 95 -11.24 3.64 5.69
C GLY A 95 -11.73 4.44 6.90
N GLU A 96 -10.86 4.73 7.86
CA GLU A 96 -11.19 5.49 9.06
C GLU A 96 -11.37 6.98 8.75
N LYS A 97 -12.05 7.68 9.67
CA LYS A 97 -12.22 9.13 9.63
C LYS A 97 -11.74 9.75 10.94
N ALA A 98 -11.03 10.86 10.83
CA ALA A 98 -10.58 11.65 11.96
C ALA A 98 -11.04 13.11 11.83
N ALA A 99 -11.54 13.70 12.91
CA ALA A 99 -11.70 15.14 12.99
C ALA A 99 -10.36 15.74 13.43
N VAL A 100 -9.79 16.63 12.62
CA VAL A 100 -8.51 17.28 12.89
C VAL A 100 -8.75 18.77 13.03
N ARG A 101 -8.14 19.42 14.03
CA ARG A 101 -8.29 20.86 14.20
C ARG A 101 -7.71 21.60 12.99
N ARG A 102 -8.40 22.66 12.57
CA ARG A 102 -8.05 23.41 11.36
C ARG A 102 -6.68 24.08 11.44
N ASP A 103 -6.24 24.48 12.64
CA ASP A 103 -4.94 25.09 12.91
C ASP A 103 -3.78 24.09 12.95
N GLU A 104 -4.06 22.80 13.08
CA GLU A 104 -3.07 21.71 13.13
C GLU A 104 -3.05 20.87 11.84
N ILE A 105 -3.89 21.20 10.87
CA ILE A 105 -4.21 20.32 9.73
C ILE A 105 -3.01 19.97 8.86
N VAL A 106 -2.12 20.94 8.58
CA VAL A 106 -0.96 20.72 7.70
C VAL A 106 -0.01 19.69 8.32
N GLY A 107 0.44 19.93 9.55
CA GLY A 107 1.35 19.00 10.24
C GLY A 107 0.71 17.62 10.45
N ARG A 108 -0.58 17.57 10.78
CA ARG A 108 -1.26 16.28 10.96
C ARG A 108 -1.41 15.50 9.65
N VAL A 109 -1.61 16.19 8.52
CA VAL A 109 -1.62 15.55 7.20
C VAL A 109 -0.25 14.96 6.87
N GLU A 110 0.85 15.67 7.12
CA GLU A 110 2.21 15.15 6.91
C GLU A 110 2.46 13.87 7.73
N GLU A 111 2.11 13.90 9.01
CA GLU A 111 2.19 12.74 9.90
C GLU A 111 1.35 11.56 9.37
N MET A 112 0.09 11.81 9.01
CA MET A 112 -0.81 10.77 8.50
C MET A 112 -0.30 10.15 7.19
N LEU A 113 0.28 10.94 6.29
CA LEU A 113 0.90 10.42 5.06
C LEU A 113 2.14 9.57 5.38
N ALA A 114 2.97 9.98 6.33
CA ALA A 114 4.12 9.19 6.75
C ALA A 114 3.70 7.87 7.43
N GLU A 115 2.75 7.93 8.36
CA GLU A 115 2.16 6.77 9.05
C GLU A 115 1.56 5.79 8.04
N MET A 116 0.79 6.28 7.07
CA MET A 116 0.19 5.45 6.01
C MET A 116 1.26 4.76 5.16
N GLN A 117 2.32 5.47 4.76
CA GLN A 117 3.42 4.88 4.00
C GLN A 117 4.06 3.70 4.74
N TRP A 118 4.34 3.85 6.04
CA TRP A 118 4.91 2.78 6.87
C TRP A 118 3.95 1.63 7.09
N ARG A 119 2.68 1.91 7.39
CA ARG A 119 1.65 0.88 7.58
C ARG A 119 1.46 0.03 6.33
N MET A 120 1.47 0.65 5.15
CA MET A 120 1.36 -0.06 3.87
C MET A 120 2.57 -0.95 3.59
N LEU A 121 3.78 -0.48 3.92
CA LEU A 121 5.01 -1.27 3.77
C LEU A 121 5.03 -2.45 4.75
N ASP A 122 4.79 -2.20 6.04
CA ASP A 122 4.77 -3.24 7.08
C ASP A 122 3.74 -4.34 6.77
N LYS A 123 2.53 -3.95 6.33
CA LYS A 123 1.53 -4.92 5.87
C LYS A 123 2.04 -5.74 4.68
N ALA A 124 2.60 -5.09 3.66
CA ALA A 124 3.09 -5.79 2.47
C ALA A 124 4.27 -6.73 2.78
N GLU A 125 5.16 -6.36 3.70
CA GLU A 125 6.25 -7.22 4.15
C GLU A 125 5.75 -8.44 4.92
N LYS A 126 4.75 -8.26 5.79
CA LYS A 126 4.11 -9.37 6.51
C LYS A 126 3.40 -10.31 5.54
N ASP A 127 2.56 -9.76 4.67
CA ASP A 127 1.86 -10.53 3.64
C ASP A 127 2.84 -11.31 2.75
N LEU A 128 3.99 -10.72 2.38
CA LEU A 128 5.03 -11.41 1.62
C LEU A 128 5.67 -12.55 2.42
N ARG A 129 6.05 -12.30 3.69
CA ARG A 129 6.70 -13.31 4.54
C ARG A 129 5.78 -14.50 4.80
N GLU A 130 4.48 -14.27 4.98
CA GLU A 130 3.49 -15.34 5.20
C GLU A 130 3.25 -16.22 3.96
N ARG A 131 3.59 -15.72 2.76
CA ARG A 131 3.48 -16.44 1.49
C ARG A 131 4.75 -17.17 1.07
N ILE A 132 5.80 -17.09 1.89
CA ILE A 132 7.06 -17.78 1.65
C ILE A 132 7.07 -19.06 2.49
N THR A 133 7.19 -20.20 1.82
CA THR A 133 7.29 -21.52 2.46
C THR A 133 8.71 -22.07 2.34
N ASP A 134 9.33 -22.45 3.46
CA ASP A 134 10.61 -23.16 3.44
C ASP A 134 10.43 -24.63 3.03
N LEU A 135 11.21 -25.06 2.03
CA LEU A 135 11.16 -26.39 1.42
C LEU A 135 12.55 -27.06 1.51
N PRO A 136 12.94 -27.55 2.70
CA PRO A 136 14.20 -28.28 2.88
C PRO A 136 14.21 -29.63 2.15
N ASP A 137 13.03 -30.18 1.86
CA ASP A 137 12.78 -31.36 1.06
C ASP A 137 11.51 -31.15 0.21
N ILE A 138 11.32 -31.96 -0.83
CA ILE A 138 10.13 -31.93 -1.69
C ILE A 138 9.25 -33.11 -1.31
N PRO A 139 8.13 -32.90 -0.59
CA PRO A 139 7.18 -33.96 -0.32
C PRO A 139 6.56 -34.46 -1.64
N TYR A 140 6.30 -35.76 -1.72
CA TYR A 140 5.59 -36.34 -2.86
C TYR A 140 4.19 -35.71 -3.00
N GLY A 141 3.88 -35.17 -4.18
CA GLY A 141 2.59 -34.50 -4.44
C GLY A 141 2.45 -33.12 -3.79
N PHE A 142 3.56 -32.49 -3.37
CA PHE A 142 3.55 -31.11 -2.91
C PHE A 142 3.31 -30.16 -4.08
N GLU A 143 2.32 -29.29 -3.94
CA GLU A 143 2.09 -28.18 -4.85
C GLU A 143 2.42 -26.87 -4.15
N LEU A 144 3.33 -26.09 -4.74
CA LEU A 144 3.62 -24.76 -4.25
C LEU A 144 2.44 -23.82 -4.55
N GLU A 145 1.98 -23.06 -3.54
CA GLU A 145 0.91 -22.07 -3.73
C GLU A 145 1.46 -20.72 -4.22
N ASP A 146 2.40 -20.13 -3.47
CA ASP A 146 3.00 -18.83 -3.76
C ASP A 146 4.52 -18.98 -4.01
N VAL A 147 5.35 -18.67 -3.01
CA VAL A 147 6.82 -18.66 -3.12
C VAL A 147 7.42 -19.71 -2.19
N GLY A 148 8.36 -20.48 -2.71
CA GLY A 148 9.14 -21.45 -1.97
C GLY A 148 10.57 -20.96 -1.73
N ARG A 149 11.16 -21.30 -0.58
CA ARG A 149 12.61 -21.22 -0.34
C ARG A 149 13.17 -22.63 -0.38
N VAL A 150 14.17 -22.86 -1.23
CA VAL A 150 14.84 -24.17 -1.40
C VAL A 150 16.32 -24.04 -1.12
N GLY A 151 16.96 -25.11 -0.64
CA GLY A 151 18.41 -25.19 -0.60
C GLY A 151 18.93 -25.62 -1.96
N TRP A 152 19.91 -24.91 -2.51
CA TRP A 152 20.50 -25.25 -3.82
C TRP A 152 22.03 -25.40 -3.72
N CYS A 153 22.56 -26.49 -4.28
CA CYS A 153 23.99 -26.78 -4.30
C CYS A 153 24.77 -26.00 -5.38
N GLY A 154 24.09 -25.21 -6.23
CA GLY A 154 24.70 -24.46 -7.33
C GLY A 154 24.97 -25.30 -8.59
N GLU A 155 24.55 -26.56 -8.63
CA GLU A 155 24.67 -27.42 -9.81
C GLU A 155 23.40 -27.29 -10.67
N GLU A 156 23.58 -27.13 -11.99
CA GLU A 156 22.51 -26.93 -12.96
C GLU A 156 21.51 -28.09 -13.00
N ASP A 157 22.00 -29.34 -12.98
CA ASP A 157 21.15 -30.54 -12.95
C ASP A 157 20.17 -30.54 -11.76
N CYS A 158 20.62 -30.06 -10.60
CA CYS A 158 19.76 -29.99 -9.42
C CYS A 158 18.69 -28.90 -9.57
N ALA A 159 19.02 -27.78 -10.21
CA ALA A 159 18.04 -26.72 -10.49
C ALA A 159 17.00 -27.20 -11.49
N THR A 160 17.41 -27.79 -12.62
CA THR A 160 16.48 -28.33 -13.63
C THR A 160 15.55 -29.39 -13.04
N GLN A 161 16.05 -30.25 -12.15
CA GLN A 161 15.18 -31.21 -11.46
C GLN A 161 14.16 -30.55 -10.53
N MET A 162 14.50 -29.45 -9.83
CA MET A 162 13.51 -28.71 -9.03
C MET A 162 12.45 -28.08 -9.94
N GLU A 163 12.86 -27.44 -11.02
CA GLU A 163 11.94 -26.79 -11.97
C GLU A 163 10.95 -27.79 -12.57
N VAL A 164 11.42 -28.99 -12.94
CA VAL A 164 10.56 -30.05 -13.50
C VAL A 164 9.70 -30.71 -12.42
N ASN A 165 10.25 -31.06 -11.26
CA ASN A 165 9.51 -31.81 -10.24
C ASN A 165 8.50 -30.95 -9.48
N LEU A 166 8.76 -29.66 -9.33
CA LEU A 166 7.89 -28.70 -8.63
C LEU A 166 7.07 -27.82 -9.58
N GLU A 167 7.35 -27.87 -10.89
CA GLU A 167 6.77 -26.96 -11.90
C GLU A 167 7.00 -25.47 -11.55
N VAL A 168 8.23 -25.15 -11.13
CA VAL A 168 8.65 -23.82 -10.68
C VAL A 168 9.75 -23.22 -11.53
N VAL A 169 10.00 -21.93 -11.34
CA VAL A 169 11.17 -21.20 -11.84
C VAL A 169 11.94 -20.61 -10.67
N PHE A 170 13.25 -20.44 -10.83
CA PHE A 170 14.08 -19.71 -9.87
C PHE A 170 13.88 -18.19 -10.01
N LEU A 171 13.57 -17.54 -8.89
CA LEU A 171 13.41 -16.09 -8.80
C LEU A 171 14.72 -15.37 -8.44
N GLY A 172 15.63 -16.07 -7.76
CA GLY A 172 16.91 -15.54 -7.33
C GLY A 172 17.37 -16.12 -5.99
N GLU A 173 18.55 -15.71 -5.57
CA GLU A 173 19.15 -16.12 -4.29
C GLU A 173 18.66 -15.24 -3.14
N ASP A 174 18.55 -15.83 -1.95
CA ASP A 174 18.27 -15.11 -0.71
C ASP A 174 19.52 -14.38 -0.20
N MET A 175 19.90 -13.30 -0.90
CA MET A 175 21.13 -12.55 -0.63
C MET A 175 21.13 -11.83 0.72
N ASP A 176 19.95 -11.45 1.21
CA ASP A 176 19.78 -10.72 2.47
C ASP A 176 19.62 -11.68 3.68
N MET A 177 19.67 -13.00 3.46
CA MET A 177 19.40 -14.05 4.46
C MET A 177 18.13 -13.75 5.28
N LYS A 178 17.02 -13.45 4.61
CA LYS A 178 15.78 -13.02 5.29
C LYS A 178 15.10 -14.12 6.10
N GLY A 179 15.63 -15.34 6.08
CA GLY A 179 15.24 -16.47 6.92
C GLY A 179 16.40 -17.42 7.23
N PRO A 180 16.16 -18.51 7.96
CA PRO A 180 17.18 -19.51 8.25
C PRO A 180 17.74 -20.10 6.95
N ALA A 181 19.03 -20.43 6.95
CA ALA A 181 19.66 -21.08 5.80
C ALA A 181 19.13 -22.51 5.65
N ILE A 182 18.75 -22.89 4.43
CA ILE A 182 18.46 -24.28 4.09
C ILE A 182 19.79 -24.94 3.71
N GLU A 183 20.37 -25.70 4.65
CA GLU A 183 21.74 -26.22 4.56
C GLU A 183 21.93 -27.39 3.58
N ARG A 184 20.82 -28.02 3.14
CA ARG A 184 20.85 -29.17 2.23
C ARG A 184 20.19 -28.85 0.92
N CYS A 185 20.77 -29.34 -0.17
CA CYS A 185 20.17 -29.24 -1.48
C CYS A 185 18.85 -30.01 -1.50
N THR A 186 17.76 -29.31 -1.80
CA THR A 186 16.39 -29.84 -1.81
C THR A 186 16.22 -30.99 -2.82
N THR A 187 17.12 -31.10 -3.81
CA THR A 187 17.13 -32.19 -4.81
C THR A 187 18.06 -33.34 -4.43
N CYS A 188 19.37 -33.08 -4.35
CA CYS A 188 20.36 -34.16 -4.19
C CYS A 188 20.68 -34.50 -2.72
N GLY A 189 20.19 -33.71 -1.77
CA GLY A 189 20.45 -33.87 -0.34
C GLY A 189 21.88 -33.54 0.10
N GLY A 190 22.78 -33.15 -0.82
CA GLY A 190 24.13 -32.68 -0.51
C GLY A 190 24.14 -31.31 0.17
N THR A 191 25.31 -30.74 0.45
CA THR A 191 25.41 -29.40 1.05
C THR A 191 24.88 -28.33 0.09
N ALA A 192 23.93 -27.52 0.54
CA ALA A 192 23.50 -26.33 -0.18
C ALA A 192 24.58 -25.25 -0.10
N LYS A 193 24.82 -24.55 -1.22
CA LYS A 193 25.68 -23.36 -1.26
C LYS A 193 24.88 -22.08 -0.99
N MET A 194 23.58 -22.10 -1.29
CA MET A 194 22.68 -20.96 -1.14
C MET A 194 21.24 -21.41 -0.85
N THR A 195 20.45 -20.51 -0.28
CA THR A 195 18.98 -20.61 -0.27
C THR A 195 18.45 -19.78 -1.44
N ALA A 196 17.58 -20.36 -2.25
CA ALA A 196 17.00 -19.72 -3.42
C ALA A 196 15.48 -19.63 -3.30
N TYR A 197 14.90 -18.58 -3.89
CA TYR A 197 13.47 -18.42 -4.03
C TYR A 197 13.00 -19.07 -5.34
N VAL A 198 11.92 -19.83 -5.26
CA VAL A 198 11.24 -20.44 -6.40
C VAL A 198 9.76 -20.07 -6.38
N SER A 199 9.13 -19.99 -7.55
CA SER A 199 7.67 -19.85 -7.65
C SER A 199 7.14 -20.58 -8.87
N LYS A 200 5.83 -20.83 -8.90
CA LYS A 200 5.17 -21.26 -10.15
C LYS A 200 5.39 -20.22 -11.25
N THR A 201 5.40 -20.69 -12.49
CA THR A 201 5.40 -19.84 -13.68
C THR A 201 4.03 -19.17 -13.82
N TYR A 202 3.99 -17.85 -14.03
CA TYR A 202 2.76 -17.09 -14.30
C TYR A 202 2.21 -17.33 -15.71
#